data_AF-A0A6G0UKG8-F1
#
_entry.id   AF-A0A6G0UKG8-F1
#
_cell.length_a   1.000
_cell.length_b   1.000
_cell.length_c   1.000
_cell.angle_alpha   90.00
_cell.angle_beta   90.00
_cell.angle_gamma   90.00
#
_symmetry.space_group_name_H-M   'P 1'
#
loop_
_entity.id
_entity.type
_entity.pdbx_description
1 polymer ?
#
loop_
_entity_poly.entity_id
_entity_poly.type
_entity_poly.pdbx_seq_one_letter_code
_entity_poly.pdbx_strand_id
1 'polypeptide(L)'
;MVDLKQTFSFYDYFGFIAVGAIFALVLLIVSFFLINFLFVNKKDEPTIFEKFGSKHNLRLGPHRLDSIKKIQERKAMIEKEEREAAEERLKKQKGTSETQKPIIPTVEIEAASTS
;
A
#
# COMPACT_ATOMS: atom_id res chain seq x y z
N MET A 1 -5.13 -1.05 67.66
CA MET A 1 -5.54 -0.21 66.51
C MET A 1 -4.89 -0.82 65.29
N VAL A 2 -5.67 -1.40 64.38
CA VAL A 2 -5.12 -2.09 63.19
C VAL A 2 -4.84 -1.02 62.16
N ASP A 3 -3.58 -0.91 61.74
CA ASP A 3 -3.19 0.04 60.70
C ASP A 3 -3.69 -0.48 59.35
N LEU A 4 -4.69 0.22 58.78
CA LEU A 4 -5.38 -0.16 57.55
C LEU A 4 -4.73 0.49 56.32
N LYS A 5 -3.47 0.92 56.42
CA LYS A 5 -2.78 1.60 55.33
C LYS A 5 -2.21 0.58 54.37
N GLN A 6 -2.84 0.43 53.21
CA GLN A 6 -2.30 -0.39 52.13
C GLN A 6 -0.99 0.23 51.61
N THR A 7 0.13 -0.46 51.83
CA THR A 7 1.43 -0.10 51.26
C THR A 7 1.51 -0.68 49.85
N PHE A 8 1.24 0.15 48.85
CA PHE A 8 1.44 -0.21 47.45
C PHE A 8 2.92 -0.09 47.10
N SER A 9 3.47 -1.17 46.54
CA SER A 9 4.80 -1.15 45.96
C SER A 9 4.70 -0.73 44.50
N PHE A 10 5.77 -0.16 43.94
CA PHE A 10 5.80 0.28 42.55
C PHE A 10 5.51 -0.88 41.57
N TYR A 11 5.85 -2.11 41.96
CA TYR A 11 5.61 -3.34 41.21
C TYR A 11 4.13 -3.68 41.04
N ASP A 12 3.26 -3.27 41.97
CA ASP A 12 1.82 -3.58 41.90
C ASP A 12 1.13 -2.90 40.70
N TYR A 13 1.73 -1.83 40.16
CA TYR A 13 1.25 -1.12 38.98
C TYR A 13 1.71 -1.75 37.64
N PHE A 14 2.71 -2.63 37.66
CA PHE A 14 3.21 -3.27 36.44
C PHE A 14 2.27 -4.34 35.89
N GLY A 15 1.26 -4.78 36.64
CA GLY A 15 0.31 -5.81 36.19
C GLY A 15 -0.34 -5.48 34.85
N PHE A 16 -0.85 -4.25 34.67
CA PHE A 16 -1.47 -3.83 33.42
C PHE A 16 -0.47 -3.75 32.25
N ILE A 17 0.76 -3.32 32.53
CA ILE A 17 1.84 -3.24 31.53
C ILE A 17 2.24 -4.65 31.10
N ALA A 18 2.39 -5.57 32.05
CA ALA A 18 2.73 -6.96 31.80
C ALA A 18 1.64 -7.66 30.99
N VAL A 19 0.37 -7.50 31.36
CA VAL A 19 -0.76 -8.07 30.61
C VAL A 19 -0.84 -7.47 29.20
N GLY A 20 -0.66 -6.16 29.05
CA GLY A 20 -0.62 -5.50 27.74
C GLY A 20 0.53 -6.00 26.87
N ALA A 21 1.73 -6.19 27.45
CA ALA A 21 2.89 -6.73 26.76
C ALA A 21 2.67 -8.17 26.31
N ILE A 22 2.10 -9.01 27.18
CA ILE A 22 1.76 -10.41 26.84
C ILE A 22 0.72 -10.44 25.73
N PHE A 23 -0.33 -9.62 25.81
CA PHE A 23 -1.34 -9.53 24.76
C PHE A 23 -0.76 -9.10 23.41
N ALA A 24 0.08 -8.06 23.41
CA ALA A 24 0.78 -7.62 22.21
C ALA A 24 1.70 -8.71 21.64
N LEU A 25 2.42 -9.43 22.51
CA LEU A 25 3.27 -10.55 22.10
C LEU A 25 2.44 -11.69 21.48
N VAL A 26 1.29 -12.03 22.05
CA VAL A 26 0.38 -13.03 21.49
C VAL A 26 -0.14 -12.59 20.12
N LEU A 27 -0.59 -11.33 19.98
CA LEU A 27 -1.01 -10.80 18.68
C LEU A 27 0.13 -10.83 17.66
N LEU A 28 1.35 -10.51 18.07
CA LEU A 28 2.52 -10.58 17.22
C LEU A 28 2.79 -12.02 16.76
N ILE A 29 2.73 -13.00 17.67
CA ILE A 29 2.90 -14.41 17.34
C ILE A 29 1.80 -14.90 16.40
N VAL A 30 0.54 -14.57 16.70
CA VAL A 30 -0.59 -14.98 15.86
C VAL A 30 -0.49 -14.36 14.47
N SER A 31 -0.21 -13.06 14.37
CA SER A 31 -0.07 -12.37 13.10
C SER A 31 1.11 -12.91 12.29
N PHE A 32 2.28 -13.02 12.91
CA PHE A 32 3.51 -13.39 12.22
C PHE A 32 3.64 -14.88 11.92
N PHE A 33 3.19 -15.77 12.81
CA PHE A 33 3.31 -17.22 12.62
C PHE A 33 2.03 -17.87 12.09
N LEU A 34 0.85 -17.56 12.64
CA LEU A 34 -0.38 -18.24 12.20
C LEU A 34 -0.85 -17.73 10.83
N ILE A 35 -0.96 -16.41 10.67
CA ILE A 35 -1.48 -15.84 9.42
C ILE A 35 -0.42 -15.90 8.32
N ASN A 36 0.79 -15.42 8.58
CA ASN A 36 1.83 -15.31 7.55
C ASN A 36 2.53 -16.65 7.22
N PHE A 37 2.56 -17.63 8.15
CA PHE A 37 3.21 -18.93 7.89
C PHE A 37 2.24 -20.10 7.66
N LEU A 38 1.15 -20.21 8.41
CA LEU A 38 0.20 -21.33 8.30
C LEU A 38 -0.93 -21.07 7.30
N PHE A 39 -1.45 -19.85 7.24
CA PHE A 39 -2.66 -19.54 6.46
C PHE A 39 -2.39 -19.12 5.01
N VAL A 40 -1.16 -18.73 4.68
CA VAL A 40 -0.75 -18.37 3.31
C VAL A 40 -0.72 -19.62 2.44
N ASN A 41 -1.62 -19.68 1.45
CA ASN A 41 -1.65 -20.75 0.48
C ASN A 41 -0.62 -20.48 -0.64
N LYS A 42 -0.18 -21.53 -1.34
CA LYS A 42 0.82 -21.45 -2.42
C LYS A 42 0.38 -20.63 -3.65
N LYS A 43 -0.91 -20.29 -3.70
CA LYS A 43 -1.55 -19.53 -4.78
C LYS A 43 -1.75 -18.06 -4.41
N ASP A 44 -1.57 -17.72 -3.14
CA ASP A 44 -1.75 -16.35 -2.67
C ASP A 44 -0.53 -15.51 -3.02
N GLU A 45 -0.75 -14.20 -3.12
CA GLU A 45 0.34 -13.26 -3.39
C GLU A 45 1.34 -13.25 -2.22
N PRO A 46 2.66 -13.20 -2.47
CA PRO A 46 3.65 -13.14 -1.40
C PRO A 46 3.38 -11.97 -0.46
N THR A 47 3.40 -12.26 0.83
CA THR A 47 3.11 -11.27 1.87
C THR A 47 4.20 -10.19 1.93
N ILE A 48 3.90 -9.07 2.60
CA ILE A 48 4.89 -8.01 2.82
C ILE A 48 6.12 -8.56 3.57
N PHE A 49 5.92 -9.49 4.50
CA PHE A 49 7.01 -10.16 5.20
C PHE A 49 7.87 -11.01 4.26
N GLU A 50 7.27 -11.77 3.36
CA GLU A 50 8.00 -12.55 2.35
C GLU A 50 8.77 -11.65 1.37
N LYS A 51 8.17 -10.52 0.96
CA LYS A 51 8.83 -9.50 0.12
C LYS A 51 10.02 -8.86 0.84
N PHE A 52 9.86 -8.52 2.12
CA PHE A 52 10.94 -7.96 2.96
C PHE A 52 12.06 -8.97 3.21
N GLY A 53 11.68 -10.21 3.55
CA GLY A 53 12.61 -11.32 3.74
C GLY A 53 13.43 -11.60 2.50
N SER A 54 12.82 -11.58 1.31
CA SER A 54 13.53 -11.73 0.04
C SER A 54 14.65 -10.71 -0.17
N LYS A 55 14.45 -9.46 0.25
CA LYS A 55 15.47 -8.39 0.17
C LYS A 55 16.67 -8.67 1.10
N HIS A 56 16.42 -9.31 2.23
CA HIS A 56 17.42 -9.69 3.21
C HIS A 56 17.86 -11.17 3.10
N ASN A 57 17.49 -11.86 2.01
CA ASN A 57 17.69 -13.30 1.79
C ASN A 57 17.21 -14.19 2.95
N LEU A 58 16.22 -13.73 3.70
CA LEU A 58 15.61 -14.45 4.83
C LEU A 58 14.25 -15.00 4.41
N ARG A 59 14.03 -16.30 4.64
CA ARG A 59 12.76 -16.95 4.31
C ARG A 59 11.75 -16.71 5.45
N LEU A 60 10.92 -15.68 5.27
CA LEU A 60 9.90 -15.24 6.22
C LEU A 60 8.49 -15.81 5.94
N GLY A 61 8.41 -16.88 5.16
CA GLY A 61 7.15 -17.54 4.83
C GLY A 61 7.33 -18.87 4.08
N PRO A 62 6.22 -19.47 3.63
CA PRO A 62 6.22 -20.77 2.96
C PRO A 62 6.79 -20.72 1.54
N HIS A 63 6.75 -19.57 0.85
CA HIS A 63 7.25 -19.46 -0.51
C HIS A 63 8.79 -19.42 -0.54
N ARG A 64 9.36 -20.03 -1.60
CA ARG A 64 10.81 -19.95 -1.85
C ARG A 64 11.19 -18.55 -2.31
N LEU A 65 12.38 -18.11 -1.90
CA LEU A 65 12.93 -16.80 -2.26
C LEU A 65 12.99 -16.59 -3.78
N ASP A 66 13.36 -17.62 -4.53
CA ASP A 66 13.43 -17.54 -6.00
C ASP A 66 12.07 -17.31 -6.65
N SER A 67 11.02 -17.91 -6.09
CA SER A 67 9.64 -17.72 -6.55
C SER A 67 9.19 -16.27 -6.29
N ILE A 68 9.52 -15.74 -5.11
CA ILE A 68 9.17 -14.36 -4.71
C ILE A 68 9.88 -13.35 -5.63
N LYS A 69 11.19 -13.52 -5.89
CA LYS A 69 11.97 -12.65 -6.79
C LYS A 69 11.37 -12.63 -8.20
N LYS A 70 11.06 -13.81 -8.76
CA LYS A 70 10.41 -13.92 -10.08
C LYS A 70 9.03 -13.24 -10.14
N ILE A 71 8.24 -13.31 -9.06
CA ILE A 71 6.94 -12.63 -8.99
C ILE A 71 7.15 -11.11 -8.94
N GLN A 72 8.11 -10.63 -8.15
CA GLN A 72 8.43 -9.21 -8.06
C GLN A 72 8.91 -8.64 -9.40
N GLU A 73 9.81 -9.35 -10.09
CA GLU A 73 10.29 -8.96 -11.42
C GLU A 73 9.16 -8.88 -12.43
N ARG A 74 8.28 -9.89 -12.48
CA ARG A 74 7.13 -9.87 -13.39
C ARG A 74 6.18 -8.71 -13.11
N LYS A 75 5.90 -8.42 -11.84
CA LYS A 75 5.05 -7.27 -11.47
C LYS A 75 5.69 -5.94 -11.89
N ALA A 76 6.99 -5.79 -11.71
CA ALA A 76 7.72 -4.59 -12.11
C ALA A 76 7.73 -4.39 -13.64
N MET A 77 7.78 -5.47 -14.43
CA MET A 77 7.68 -5.38 -15.90
C MET A 77 6.29 -4.91 -16.34
N ILE A 78 5.23 -5.53 -15.80
CA ILE A 78 3.84 -5.16 -16.14
C ILE A 78 3.57 -3.70 -15.77
N GLU A 79 4.01 -3.25 -14.59
CA GLU A 79 3.82 -1.86 -14.16
C GLU A 79 4.55 -0.86 -15.08
N LYS A 80 5.73 -1.22 -15.62
CA LYS A 80 6.43 -0.39 -16.60
C LYS A 80 5.66 -0.29 -17.90
N GLU A 81 5.19 -1.42 -18.43
CA GLU A 81 4.38 -1.46 -19.66
C GLU A 81 3.09 -0.63 -19.51
N GLU A 82 2.41 -0.72 -18.37
CA GLU A 82 1.22 0.08 -18.08
C GLU A 82 1.52 1.58 -17.99
N ARG A 83 2.64 1.97 -17.38
CA ARG A 83 3.09 3.37 -17.31
C ARG A 83 3.44 3.92 -18.69
N GLU A 84 4.18 3.16 -19.49
CA GLU A 84 4.53 3.54 -20.87
C GLU A 84 3.27 3.71 -21.74
N ALA A 85 2.33 2.76 -21.66
CA ALA A 85 1.05 2.86 -22.36
C ALA A 85 0.20 4.06 -21.88
N ALA A 86 0.23 4.39 -20.59
CA ALA A 86 -0.48 5.55 -20.04
C ALA A 86 0.13 6.87 -20.54
N GLU A 87 1.46 6.98 -20.60
CA GLU A 87 2.15 8.15 -21.14
C GLU A 87 1.87 8.34 -22.64
N GLU A 88 1.84 7.25 -23.42
CA GLU A 88 1.46 7.30 -24.83
C GLU A 88 0.01 7.78 -25.03
N ARG A 89 -0.92 7.29 -24.19
CA ARG A 89 -2.32 7.75 -24.19
C ARG A 89 -2.43 9.24 -23.88
N LEU A 90 -1.64 9.73 -22.91
CA LEU A 90 -1.62 11.15 -22.56
C LEU A 90 -1.06 12.02 -23.69
N LYS A 91 0.02 11.58 -24.36
CA LYS A 91 0.58 12.28 -25.53
C LYS A 91 -0.41 12.36 -26.68
N LYS A 92 -1.13 11.27 -26.96
CA LYS A 92 -2.18 11.24 -28.00
C LYS A 92 -3.31 12.22 -27.68
N GLN A 93 -3.81 12.25 -26.44
CA GLN A 93 -4.85 13.21 -26.03
C GLN A 93 -4.40 14.67 -26.18
N LYS A 94 -3.18 15.01 -25.75
CA LYS A 94 -2.65 16.38 -25.90
C LYS A 94 -2.50 16.77 -27.37
N GLY A 95 -1.97 15.87 -28.21
CA GLY A 95 -1.81 16.12 -29.64
C GLY A 95 -3.13 16.33 -30.39
N THR A 96 -4.22 15.68 -29.97
CA THR A 96 -5.56 15.87 -30.55
C THR A 96 -6.22 17.19 -30.09
N SER A 97 -5.90 17.69 -28.89
CA SER A 97 -6.44 18.96 -28.39
C SER A 97 -5.82 20.21 -29.04
N GLU A 98 -4.56 20.15 -29.48
CA GLU A 98 -3.87 21.30 -30.11
C GLU A 98 -4.28 21.54 -31.56
N THR A 99 -4.89 20.56 -32.24
CA THR A 99 -5.33 20.69 -33.64
C THR A 99 -6.70 21.34 -33.81
N GLN A 100 -7.45 21.57 -32.72
CA GLN A 100 -8.79 22.13 -32.76
C GLN A 100 -8.83 23.52 -32.12
N LYS A 101 -8.04 24.46 -32.66
CA LYS A 101 -8.26 25.89 -32.40
C LYS A 101 -9.60 26.26 -33.07
N PRO A 102 -10.64 26.67 -32.32
CA PRO A 102 -11.92 27.01 -32.95
C PRO A 102 -11.70 28.19 -33.90
N ILE A 103 -12.05 27.99 -35.17
CA ILE A 103 -12.17 29.08 -36.15
C ILE A 103 -13.38 29.89 -35.68
N ILE A 104 -13.13 31.06 -35.10
CA ILE A 104 -14.17 32.01 -34.73
C ILE A 104 -14.68 32.62 -36.05
N PRO A 105 -15.93 32.39 -36.48
CA PRO A 105 -16.48 33.14 -37.58
C PRO A 105 -16.70 34.59 -37.11
N THR A 106 -15.96 35.54 -37.67
CA THR A 106 -16.25 36.97 -37.54
C THR A 106 -17.55 37.25 -38.29
N VAL A 107 -18.64 37.37 -37.55
CA VAL A 107 -19.90 37.89 -38.09
C VAL A 107 -19.76 39.41 -38.14
N GLU A 108 -19.61 39.98 -39.35
CA GLU A 108 -19.76 41.41 -39.58
C GLU A 108 -21.22 41.79 -39.31
N ILE A 109 -21.45 42.56 -38.26
CA ILE A 109 -22.77 43.09 -37.94
C ILE A 109 -22.94 44.39 -38.72
N GLU A 110 -23.64 44.30 -39.85
CA GLU A 110 -24.09 45.47 -40.59
C GLU A 110 -25.10 46.24 -39.72
N ALA A 111 -24.71 47.41 -39.24
CA ALA A 111 -25.57 48.28 -38.44
C ALA A 111 -26.72 48.77 -39.32
N ALA A 112 -27.89 48.15 -39.16
CA ALA A 112 -29.13 48.64 -39.73
C ALA A 112 -29.45 50.02 -39.13
N SER A 113 -29.22 51.05 -39.93
CA SER A 113 -29.67 52.42 -39.75
C SER A 113 -31.21 52.44 -39.66
N THR A 114 -31.75 52.74 -38.50
CA THR A 114 -33.17 53.11 -38.34
C THR A 114 -33.30 54.62 -38.38
N SER A 115 -34.11 55.07 -39.34
CA SER A 115 -34.54 56.43 -39.61
C SER A 115 -35.43 57.02 -38.53
#